data_AF-A0AAV2J2P7-F1
#
_entry.id   AF-A0AAV2J2P7-F1
#
_cell.length_a   1.000
_cell.length_b   1.000
_cell.length_c   1.000
_cell.angle_alpha   90.00
_cell.angle_beta   90.00
_cell.angle_gamma   90.00
#
_symmetry.space_group_name_H-M   'P 1'
#
loop_
_entity.id
_entity.type
_entity.pdbx_description
1 polymer ?
#
loop_
_entity_poly.entity_id
_entity_poly.type
_entity_poly.pdbx_seq_one_letter_code
_entity_poly.pdbx_strand_id
1 'polypeptide(L)'
;MIGESTFLESKSSECIKRQRALNGRLLSVVKMPSLCSEPHQTTREKFWESICLCDPDGVHAFVLVLPLASLTDEDKAEFKILQDVLGSCVDAFTIILFTVESDSSASAFTEFVSTNKDLKELCQRCGGRYIIFNVKDQQEMQIEKITHLQSLASPTETRQVTGGAQHAESK
;
A
#
# COMPACT_ATOMS: atom_id res chain seq x y z
N MET A 1 -6.88 8.76 15.52
CA MET A 1 -5.61 7.98 15.59
C MET A 1 -5.49 7.08 14.34
N ILE A 2 -4.30 6.54 14.01
CA ILE A 2 -4.04 5.71 12.79
C ILE A 2 -4.82 4.35 12.78
N GLY A 3 -5.60 4.05 13.83
CA GLY A 3 -6.47 2.87 13.93
C GLY A 3 -7.97 3.18 14.05
N GLU A 4 -8.44 4.37 13.65
CA GLU A 4 -9.87 4.66 13.57
C GLU A 4 -10.41 4.39 12.17
N SER A 5 -11.52 3.65 12.06
CA SER A 5 -12.25 3.41 10.80
C SER A 5 -12.61 4.71 10.06
N THR A 6 -12.83 5.80 10.82
CA THR A 6 -13.16 7.13 10.30
C THR A 6 -12.08 7.71 9.38
N PHE A 7 -10.83 7.24 9.48
CA PHE A 7 -9.77 7.64 8.55
C PHE A 7 -9.95 7.02 7.16
N LEU A 8 -10.53 5.83 7.07
CA LEU A 8 -10.80 5.13 5.82
C LEU A 8 -12.14 5.59 5.21
N GLU A 9 -13.12 5.98 6.04
CA GLU A 9 -14.50 6.25 5.62
C GLU A 9 -14.76 7.66 5.04
N SER A 10 -13.85 8.63 5.16
CA SER A 10 -14.12 10.00 4.71
C SER A 10 -13.78 10.24 3.22
N LYS A 11 -14.77 10.50 2.36
CA LYS A 11 -14.52 11.14 1.06
C LYS A 11 -14.16 12.61 1.29
N SER A 12 -12.90 12.88 1.62
CA SER A 12 -12.37 14.23 1.76
C SER A 12 -11.62 14.62 0.48
N SER A 13 -11.88 15.84 0.00
CA SER A 13 -11.13 16.47 -1.09
C SER A 13 -9.75 16.97 -0.65
N GLU A 14 -9.45 16.91 0.66
CA GLU A 14 -8.21 17.42 1.26
C GLU A 14 -7.30 16.28 1.72
N CYS A 15 -5.99 16.53 1.63
CA CYS A 15 -4.98 15.60 2.10
C CYS A 15 -4.92 15.62 3.64
N ILE A 16 -5.02 14.45 4.28
CA ILE A 16 -4.98 14.35 5.74
C ILE A 16 -3.73 13.60 6.17
N LYS A 17 -2.79 14.28 6.83
CA LYS A 17 -1.60 13.67 7.45
C LYS A 17 -1.91 13.26 8.90
N ARG A 18 -1.66 12.00 9.24
CA ARG A 18 -1.70 11.47 10.61
C ARG A 18 -0.36 10.85 10.97
N GLN A 19 0.05 11.00 12.23
CA GLN A 19 1.33 10.47 12.71
C GLN A 19 1.18 9.67 14.01
N ARG A 20 2.02 8.65 14.19
CA ARG A 20 2.10 7.86 15.42
C ARG A 20 3.50 7.29 15.61
N ALA A 21 4.04 7.40 16.82
CA ALA A 21 5.26 6.68 17.18
C ALA A 21 4.93 5.19 17.42
N LEU A 22 5.63 4.30 16.74
CA LEU A 22 5.53 2.84 16.87
C LEU A 22 6.94 2.25 16.85
N ASN A 23 7.30 1.47 17.86
CA ASN A 23 8.61 0.82 17.99
C ASN A 23 9.80 1.79 17.81
N GLY A 24 9.69 3.00 18.36
CA GLY A 24 10.73 4.03 18.26
C GLY A 24 10.84 4.73 16.89
N ARG A 25 9.97 4.40 15.93
CA ARG A 25 9.88 5.05 14.61
C ARG A 25 8.60 5.87 14.48
N LEU A 26 8.69 7.03 13.83
CA LEU A 26 7.52 7.85 13.52
C LEU A 26 6.85 7.36 12.24
N LEU A 27 5.66 6.77 12.36
CA LEU A 27 4.83 6.42 11.23
C LEU A 27 4.01 7.65 10.81
N SER A 28 4.15 8.07 9.56
CA SER A 28 3.32 9.11 8.94
C SER A 28 2.44 8.48 7.86
N VAL A 29 1.14 8.76 7.88
CA VAL A 29 0.18 8.32 6.86
C VAL A 29 -0.50 9.56 6.28
N VAL A 30 -0.43 9.72 4.97
CA VAL A 30 -1.13 10.78 4.24
C VAL A 30 -2.28 10.13 3.47
N LYS A 31 -3.51 10.56 3.74
CA LYS A 31 -4.67 10.20 2.93
C LYS A 31 -4.65 11.01 1.65
N MET A 32 -4.64 10.32 0.52
CA MET A 32 -4.81 10.93 -0.79
C MET A 32 -6.29 11.25 -1.04
N PRO A 33 -6.61 12.36 -1.72
CA PRO A 33 -7.95 12.57 -2.25
C PRO A 33 -8.25 11.56 -3.36
N SER A 34 -9.54 11.27 -3.61
CA SER A 34 -9.96 10.42 -4.73
C SER A 34 -9.48 11.02 -6.05
N LEU A 35 -8.93 10.18 -6.92
CA LEU A 35 -8.33 10.58 -8.18
C LEU A 35 -9.33 10.54 -9.35
N CYS A 36 -10.43 9.81 -9.18
CA CYS A 36 -11.45 9.57 -10.21
C CYS A 36 -12.55 10.63 -10.28
N SER A 37 -12.74 11.45 -9.25
CA SER A 37 -13.85 12.43 -9.19
C SER A 37 -13.54 13.79 -9.82
N GLU A 38 -12.34 13.99 -10.38
CA GLU A 38 -11.81 15.29 -10.78
C GLU A 38 -11.18 15.27 -12.19
N PRO A 39 -11.07 16.43 -12.87
CA PRO A 39 -10.34 16.53 -14.13
C PRO A 39 -8.86 16.15 -13.98
N HIS A 40 -8.28 15.47 -14.99
CA HIS A 40 -6.90 14.96 -14.97
C HIS A 40 -5.82 15.96 -14.51
N GLN A 41 -5.94 17.23 -14.90
CA GLN A 41 -4.96 18.26 -14.53
C GLN A 41 -5.02 18.57 -13.03
N THR A 42 -6.23 18.72 -12.49
CA THR A 42 -6.50 18.88 -11.06
C THR A 42 -6.03 17.66 -10.26
N THR A 43 -6.18 16.45 -10.82
CA THR A 43 -5.74 15.20 -10.19
C THR A 43 -4.22 15.15 -9.99
N ARG A 44 -3.43 15.62 -10.98
CA ARG A 44 -1.96 15.67 -10.87
C ARG A 44 -1.48 16.68 -9.83
N GLU A 45 -2.13 17.84 -9.75
CA GLU A 45 -1.79 18.89 -8.79
C GLU A 45 -2.07 18.44 -7.35
N LYS A 46 -3.30 17.96 -7.07
CA LYS A 46 -3.68 17.39 -5.76
C LYS A 46 -2.80 16.22 -5.36
N PHE A 47 -2.42 15.39 -6.34
CA PHE A 47 -1.48 14.31 -6.11
C PHE A 47 -0.12 14.84 -5.65
N TRP A 48 0.46 15.82 -6.35
CA TRP A 48 1.75 16.38 -5.95
C TRP A 48 1.72 17.10 -4.62
N GLU A 49 0.65 17.85 -4.32
CA GLU A 49 0.46 18.44 -2.99
C GLU A 49 0.51 17.37 -1.89
N SER A 50 -0.12 16.21 -2.12
CA SER A 50 -0.09 15.09 -1.18
C SER A 50 1.31 14.53 -0.96
N ILE A 51 2.12 14.46 -2.03
CA ILE A 51 3.50 13.97 -1.95
C ILE A 51 4.39 14.96 -1.22
N CYS A 52 4.23 16.27 -1.46
CA CYS A 52 4.96 17.32 -0.74
C CYS A 52 4.70 17.28 0.78
N LEU A 53 3.54 16.79 1.22
CA LEU A 53 3.27 16.59 2.66
C LEU A 53 4.13 15.47 3.29
N CYS A 54 4.80 14.66 2.48
CA CYS A 54 5.71 13.61 2.94
C CYS A 54 7.16 14.10 3.09
N ASP A 55 7.49 15.33 2.70
CA ASP A 55 8.83 15.89 2.88
C ASP A 55 9.20 16.07 4.37
N PRO A 56 10.50 15.94 4.73
CA PRO A 56 11.63 15.59 3.86
C PRO A 56 11.82 14.07 3.68
N ASP A 57 11.08 13.24 4.41
CA ASP A 57 11.29 11.79 4.48
C ASP A 57 10.83 11.04 3.22
N GLY A 58 9.96 11.67 2.42
CA GLY A 58 9.42 11.12 1.18
C GLY A 58 8.41 9.99 1.40
N VAL A 59 7.94 9.41 0.28
CA VAL A 59 7.00 8.29 0.29
C VAL A 59 7.75 6.96 0.32
N HIS A 60 7.44 6.15 1.34
CA HIS A 60 8.06 4.84 1.53
C HIS A 60 7.25 3.72 0.86
N ALA A 61 5.92 3.85 0.86
CA ALA A 61 5.02 2.91 0.21
C ALA A 61 3.69 3.60 -0.12
N PHE A 62 3.02 3.09 -1.14
CA PHE A 62 1.62 3.38 -1.42
C PHE A 62 0.77 2.27 -0.81
N VAL A 63 -0.37 2.62 -0.21
CA VAL A 63 -1.29 1.64 0.38
C VAL A 63 -2.61 1.72 -0.36
N LEU A 64 -2.95 0.67 -1.11
CA LEU A 64 -4.24 0.53 -1.78
C LEU A 64 -5.20 -0.22 -0.85
N VAL A 65 -6.24 0.46 -0.36
CA VAL A 65 -7.20 -0.12 0.59
C VAL A 65 -8.41 -0.68 -0.16
N LEU A 66 -8.69 -1.97 -0.02
CA LEU A 66 -9.78 -2.66 -0.74
C LEU A 66 -10.64 -3.49 0.23
N PRO A 67 -11.98 -3.42 0.17
CA PRO A 67 -12.83 -4.37 0.88
C PRO A 67 -12.58 -5.81 0.40
N LEU A 68 -12.48 -6.74 1.34
CA LEU A 68 -12.30 -8.16 1.06
C LEU A 68 -13.59 -8.78 0.53
N ALA A 69 -13.80 -8.63 -0.77
CA ALA A 69 -14.84 -9.21 -1.62
C ALA A 69 -15.02 -8.37 -2.90
N SER A 70 -14.44 -7.17 -2.95
CA SER A 70 -14.72 -6.19 -4.00
C SER A 70 -13.43 -5.56 -4.51
N LEU A 71 -13.15 -5.79 -5.80
CA LEU A 71 -12.27 -4.96 -6.60
C LEU A 71 -13.14 -4.37 -7.70
N THR A 72 -13.48 -3.10 -7.57
CA THR A 72 -14.37 -2.40 -8.50
C THR A 72 -13.60 -1.84 -9.68
N ASP A 73 -14.31 -1.47 -10.75
CA ASP A 73 -13.68 -0.78 -11.89
C ASP A 73 -13.21 0.64 -11.50
N GLU A 74 -13.84 1.26 -10.50
CA GLU A 74 -13.36 2.53 -9.92
C GLU A 74 -11.99 2.35 -9.24
N ASP A 75 -11.80 1.29 -8.45
CA ASP A 75 -10.51 0.97 -7.81
C ASP A 75 -9.41 0.74 -8.85
N LYS A 76 -9.72 0.00 -9.92
CA LYS A 76 -8.80 -0.25 -11.04
C LYS A 76 -8.44 1.04 -11.76
N ALA A 77 -9.43 1.92 -11.98
CA ALA A 77 -9.23 3.21 -12.63
C ALA A 77 -8.36 4.15 -11.77
N GLU A 78 -8.61 4.23 -10.46
CA GLU A 78 -7.78 5.04 -9.55
C GLU A 78 -6.33 4.54 -9.51
N PHE A 79 -6.14 3.22 -9.41
CA PHE A 79 -4.80 2.64 -9.44
C PHE A 79 -4.11 2.91 -10.79
N LYS A 80 -4.84 2.84 -11.90
CA LYS A 80 -4.30 3.16 -13.23
C LYS A 80 -3.89 4.64 -13.35
N ILE A 81 -4.68 5.56 -12.81
CA ILE A 81 -4.32 6.99 -12.76
C ILE A 81 -3.03 7.18 -11.96
N LEU A 82 -2.90 6.51 -10.81
CA LEU A 82 -1.67 6.58 -10.01
C LEU A 82 -0.44 6.12 -10.80
N GLN A 83 -0.57 5.03 -11.56
CA GLN A 83 0.48 4.55 -12.46
C GLN A 83 0.80 5.53 -13.59
N ASP A 84 -0.20 6.22 -14.14
CA ASP A 84 0.00 7.19 -15.22
C ASP A 84 0.70 8.47 -14.71
N VAL A 85 0.52 8.82 -13.44
CA VAL A 85 1.15 10.00 -12.81
C VAL A 85 2.59 9.70 -12.35
N LEU A 86 2.82 8.55 -11.74
CA LEU A 86 4.11 8.20 -11.11
C LEU A 86 4.96 7.22 -11.92
N GLY A 87 4.39 6.60 -12.94
CA GLY A 87 5.00 5.51 -13.69
C GLY A 87 4.77 4.14 -13.04
N SER A 88 5.23 3.10 -13.73
CA SER A 88 5.07 1.71 -13.29
C SER A 88 5.87 1.34 -12.05
N CYS A 89 6.77 2.20 -11.56
CA CYS A 89 7.50 1.96 -10.32
C CYS A 89 6.57 1.85 -9.11
N VAL A 90 5.38 2.46 -9.16
CA VAL A 90 4.33 2.37 -8.12
C VAL A 90 4.01 0.93 -7.77
N ASP A 91 3.99 0.04 -8.75
CA ASP A 91 3.71 -1.38 -8.54
C ASP A 91 4.70 -1.97 -7.54
N ALA A 92 5.98 -1.59 -7.63
CA ALA A 92 7.07 -2.00 -6.76
C ALA A 92 7.10 -1.28 -5.40
N PHE A 93 6.23 -0.30 -5.14
CA PHE A 93 6.08 0.36 -3.84
C PHE A 93 4.68 0.24 -3.23
N THR A 94 3.75 -0.44 -3.92
CA THR A 94 2.36 -0.60 -3.44
C THR A 94 2.19 -1.83 -2.57
N ILE A 95 1.54 -1.64 -1.42
CA ILE A 95 1.05 -2.69 -0.52
C ILE A 95 -0.49 -2.66 -0.58
N ILE A 96 -1.12 -3.81 -0.78
CA ILE A 96 -2.57 -3.90 -0.80
C ILE A 96 -3.09 -4.18 0.62
N LEU A 97 -3.93 -3.32 1.16
CA LEU A 97 -4.57 -3.50 2.46
C LEU A 97 -6.01 -3.96 2.26
N PHE A 98 -6.26 -5.24 2.45
CA PHE A 98 -7.62 -5.79 2.38
C PHE A 98 -8.35 -5.55 3.69
N THR A 99 -9.51 -4.91 3.68
CA THR A 99 -10.33 -4.70 4.87
C THR A 99 -11.42 -5.77 4.97
N VAL A 100 -11.63 -6.32 6.15
CA VAL A 100 -12.64 -7.35 6.40
C VAL A 100 -13.47 -6.97 7.61
N GLU A 101 -14.75 -7.29 7.59
CA GLU A 101 -15.66 -7.06 8.73
C GLU A 101 -16.05 -8.37 9.45
N SER A 102 -15.49 -9.51 9.03
CA SER A 102 -15.79 -10.83 9.58
C SER A 102 -14.54 -11.57 10.06
N ASP A 103 -14.72 -12.41 11.07
CA ASP A 103 -13.63 -13.13 11.75
C ASP A 103 -13.07 -14.31 10.92
N SER A 104 -13.75 -14.74 9.84
CA SER A 104 -13.32 -15.83 8.96
C SER A 104 -12.42 -15.37 7.80
N SER A 105 -11.59 -14.36 8.05
CA SER A 105 -10.91 -13.58 7.01
C SER A 105 -9.84 -14.32 6.21
N ALA A 106 -9.07 -15.24 6.83
CA ALA A 106 -7.92 -15.87 6.15
C ALA A 106 -8.30 -16.91 5.09
N SER A 107 -9.27 -17.78 5.38
CA SER A 107 -9.74 -18.79 4.42
C SER A 107 -10.54 -18.14 3.29
N ALA A 108 -11.43 -17.21 3.63
CA ALA A 108 -12.22 -16.46 2.66
C ALA A 108 -11.32 -15.63 1.72
N PHE A 109 -10.24 -15.05 2.25
CA PHE A 109 -9.27 -14.33 1.42
C PHE A 109 -8.60 -15.23 0.38
N THR A 110 -8.08 -16.38 0.82
CA THR A 110 -7.34 -17.30 -0.05
C THR A 110 -8.23 -17.78 -1.19
N GLU A 111 -9.48 -18.12 -0.89
CA GLU A 111 -10.48 -18.49 -1.88
C GLU A 111 -10.80 -17.33 -2.84
N PHE A 112 -11.04 -16.12 -2.32
CA PHE A 112 -11.38 -14.96 -3.13
C PHE A 112 -10.25 -14.56 -4.10
N VAL A 113 -9.00 -14.51 -3.64
CA VAL A 113 -7.85 -14.22 -4.51
C VAL A 113 -7.64 -15.33 -5.53
N SER A 114 -7.90 -16.59 -5.17
CA SER A 114 -7.72 -17.71 -6.09
C SER A 114 -8.72 -17.72 -7.24
N THR A 115 -9.94 -17.22 -7.00
CA THR A 115 -11.05 -17.24 -7.95
C THR A 115 -11.16 -15.94 -8.76
N ASN A 116 -10.73 -14.80 -8.21
CA ASN A 116 -10.76 -13.51 -8.89
C ASN A 116 -9.44 -13.25 -9.64
N LYS A 117 -9.48 -13.37 -10.98
CA LYS A 117 -8.31 -13.19 -11.86
C LYS A 117 -7.72 -11.79 -11.76
N ASP A 118 -8.55 -10.76 -11.75
CA ASP A 118 -8.09 -9.36 -11.71
C ASP A 118 -7.36 -9.07 -10.40
N LEU A 119 -7.91 -9.58 -9.29
CA LEU A 119 -7.29 -9.42 -7.99
C LEU A 119 -5.98 -10.20 -7.88
N LYS A 120 -5.94 -11.41 -8.41
CA LYS A 120 -4.70 -12.20 -8.49
C LYS A 120 -3.62 -11.45 -9.26
N GLU A 121 -3.96 -10.86 -10.39
CA GLU A 121 -3.04 -10.07 -11.22
C GLU A 121 -2.57 -8.80 -10.48
N LEU A 122 -3.47 -8.09 -9.79
CA LEU A 122 -3.13 -6.94 -8.95
C LEU A 122 -2.14 -7.33 -7.84
N CYS A 123 -2.40 -8.41 -7.09
CA CYS A 123 -1.50 -8.91 -6.07
C CYS A 123 -0.13 -9.29 -6.64
N GLN A 124 -0.09 -9.97 -7.79
CA GLN A 124 1.17 -10.36 -8.45
C GLN A 124 1.98 -9.14 -8.89
N ARG A 125 1.32 -8.17 -9.51
CA ARG A 125 1.92 -6.90 -9.95
C ARG A 125 2.52 -6.11 -8.80
N CYS A 126 1.85 -6.11 -7.64
CA CYS A 126 2.37 -5.50 -6.40
C CYS A 126 3.41 -6.37 -5.67
N GLY A 127 3.97 -7.40 -6.31
CA GLY A 127 5.01 -8.27 -5.74
C GLY A 127 4.51 -9.21 -4.63
N GLY A 128 3.20 -9.49 -4.58
CA GLY A 128 2.58 -10.30 -3.54
C GLY A 128 2.46 -9.60 -2.18
N ARG A 129 2.67 -8.27 -2.13
CA ARG A 129 2.59 -7.51 -0.88
C ARG A 129 1.16 -7.12 -0.57
N TYR A 130 0.58 -7.83 0.38
CA TYR A 130 -0.73 -7.49 0.92
C TYR A 130 -0.82 -7.79 2.41
N ILE A 131 -1.75 -7.12 3.07
CA ILE A 131 -2.11 -7.32 4.48
C ILE A 131 -3.63 -7.43 4.55
N ILE A 132 -4.12 -8.33 5.40
CA ILE A 132 -5.54 -8.46 5.71
C ILE A 132 -5.79 -7.76 7.04
N PHE A 133 -6.58 -6.70 7.04
CA PHE A 133 -6.97 -5.90 8.18
C PHE A 133 -8.43 -6.18 8.53
N ASN A 134 -8.69 -6.79 9.70
CA ASN A 134 -10.06 -6.95 10.17
C ASN A 134 -10.40 -5.71 11.00
N VAL A 135 -11.44 -5.00 10.59
CA VAL A 135 -11.86 -3.73 11.21
C VAL A 135 -12.29 -3.94 12.67
N LYS A 136 -12.67 -5.16 13.03
CA LYS A 136 -13.07 -5.56 14.39
C LYS A 136 -11.90 -6.06 15.25
N ASP A 137 -10.67 -6.08 14.73
CA ASP A 137 -9.51 -6.51 15.49
C ASP A 137 -9.30 -5.63 16.72
N GLN A 138 -8.89 -6.26 17.83
CA GLN A 138 -8.45 -5.53 19.00
C GLN A 138 -7.20 -4.70 18.70
N GLN A 139 -6.97 -3.64 19.48
CA GLN A 139 -5.91 -2.68 19.25
C GLN A 139 -4.51 -3.31 19.12
N GLU A 140 -4.22 -4.36 19.89
CA GLU A 140 -2.94 -5.08 19.83
C GLU A 140 -2.71 -5.75 18.47
N MET A 141 -3.73 -6.44 17.95
CA MET A 141 -3.70 -7.05 16.61
C MET A 141 -3.58 -5.98 15.51
N GLN A 142 -4.24 -4.83 15.68
CA GLN A 142 -4.06 -3.71 14.74
C GLN A 142 -2.62 -3.17 14.76
N ILE A 143 -1.99 -3.07 15.95
CA ILE A 143 -0.59 -2.66 16.08
C ILE A 143 0.34 -3.68 15.41
N GLU A 144 0.10 -4.98 15.55
CA GLU A 144 0.88 -6.02 14.88
C GLU A 144 0.78 -5.93 13.35
N LYS A 145 -0.41 -5.61 12.82
CA LYS A 145 -0.60 -5.42 11.37
C LYS A 145 0.07 -4.15 10.85
N ILE A 146 0.01 -3.05 11.61
CA ILE A 146 0.74 -1.81 11.27
C ILE A 146 2.27 -2.07 11.36
N THR A 147 2.69 -2.76 12.42
CA THR A 147 3.86 -3.64 12.51
C THR A 147 4.44 -4.11 11.18
N HIS A 148 3.70 -5.06 10.63
CA HIS A 148 3.98 -5.76 9.39
C HIS A 148 3.96 -4.83 8.17
N LEU A 149 3.04 -3.86 8.12
CA LEU A 149 3.01 -2.86 7.04
C LEU A 149 4.34 -2.10 6.96
N GLN A 150 4.91 -1.70 8.10
CA GLN A 150 6.20 -1.02 8.14
C GLN A 150 7.34 -1.89 7.60
N SER A 151 7.33 -3.20 7.84
CA SER A 151 8.37 -4.08 7.31
C SER A 151 8.24 -4.29 5.80
N LEU A 152 7.01 -4.38 5.27
CA LEU A 152 6.76 -4.47 3.82
C LEU A 152 7.11 -3.17 3.07
N ALA A 153 7.02 -2.02 3.74
CA ALA A 153 7.39 -0.71 3.20
C ALA A 153 8.91 -0.44 3.25
N SER A 154 9.66 -1.23 4.00
CA SER A 154 11.12 -1.09 4.06
C SER A 154 11.74 -1.80 2.85
N PRO A 155 12.62 -1.16 2.07
CA PRO A 155 13.31 -1.86 0.99
C PRO A 155 14.14 -3.00 1.57
N THR A 156 13.84 -4.24 1.16
CA THR A 156 14.67 -5.39 1.49
C THR A 156 16.07 -5.12 0.94
N GLU A 157 17.08 -5.06 1.81
CA GLU A 157 18.47 -4.90 1.40
C GLU A 157 18.76 -5.88 0.25
N THR A 158 19.13 -5.34 -0.89
CA THR A 158 19.54 -6.13 -2.05
C THR A 158 20.74 -6.96 -1.59
N ARG A 159 20.55 -8.27 -1.41
CA ARG A 159 21.66 -9.22 -1.26
C ARG A 159 22.57 -9.03 -2.47
N GLN A 160 23.69 -8.32 -2.29
CA GLN A 160 24.76 -8.31 -3.27
C GLN A 160 25.22 -9.75 -3.43
N VAL A 161 24.89 -10.38 -4.55
CA VAL A 161 25.60 -11.56 -5.00
C VAL A 161 26.93 -11.05 -5.54
N THR A 162 27.93 -10.94 -4.66
CA THR A 162 29.31 -10.76 -5.10
C THR A 162 29.75 -12.02 -5.83
N GLY A 163 29.65 -12.01 -7.15
CA GLY A 163 30.29 -13.01 -8.00
C GLY A 163 31.80 -12.93 -7.81
N GLY A 164 32.36 -13.92 -7.11
CA GLY A 164 33.80 -14.07 -6.96
C GLY A 164 34.43 -14.34 -8.33
N ALA A 165 35.29 -13.44 -8.78
CA ALA A 165 36.20 -13.71 -9.88
C ALA A 165 37.19 -14.79 -9.44
N GLN A 166 37.14 -15.97 -10.06
CA GLN A 166 38.26 -16.90 -9.99
C GLN A 166 39.24 -16.55 -11.11
N HIS A 167 40.33 -15.90 -10.69
CA HIS A 167 41.60 -15.90 -11.38
C HIS A 167 42.09 -17.37 -11.43
N ALA A 168 42.34 -17.88 -12.63
CA ALA A 168 43.14 -19.09 -12.82
C ALA A 168 44.26 -18.75 -13.80
N GLU A 169 45.37 -18.32 -13.21
CA GLU A 169 46.68 -18.24 -13.83
C GLU A 169 47.42 -19.57 -13.55
N SER A 170 48.05 -20.15 -14.57
CA SER A 170 48.99 -21.29 -14.60
C SER A 170 48.52 -22.34 -15.63
N LYS A 171 49.31 -22.78 -16.61
CA LYS A 171 50.73 -22.61 -16.91
C LYS A 171 50.93 -22.96 -18.39
#